data_AF-A0A1Q6GD30-F1
#
_entry.id   AF-A0A1Q6GD30-F1
#
_cell.length_a   1.000
_cell.length_b   1.000
_cell.length_c   1.000
_cell.angle_alpha   90.00
_cell.angle_beta   90.00
_cell.angle_gamma   90.00
#
_symmetry.space_group_name_H-M   'P 1'
#
loop_
_entity.id
_entity.type
_entity.pdbx_description
1 polymer ?
#
loop_
_entity_poly.entity_id
_entity_poly.type
_entity_poly.pdbx_seq_one_letter_code
_entity_poly.pdbx_strand_id
1 'polypeptide(L)' 'MIHIGQIIEQELHLQERSVTWFANKLYCDRTNVYKIFKRKSIDTELLLRISLILNHNFFNYYLQEFQSCEK' A
#
# COMPACT_ATOMS: atom_id res chain seq x y z
N MET A 1 2.22 0.57 15.44
CA MET A 1 2.86 1.24 14.29
C MET A 1 2.77 0.36 13.08
N ILE A 2 1.76 0.60 12.26
CA ILE A 2 1.44 -0.10 11.03
C ILE A 2 2.59 0.04 10.01
N HIS A 3 2.89 -1.05 9.30
CA HIS A 3 3.82 -1.04 8.18
C HIS A 3 3.05 -1.08 6.86
N ILE A 4 2.72 0.10 6.32
CA ILE A 4 1.78 0.22 5.19
C ILE A 4 2.27 -0.52 3.94
N GLY A 5 3.59 -0.54 3.69
CA GLY A 5 4.17 -1.25 2.56
C GLY A 5 3.86 -2.76 2.56
N GLN A 6 3.83 -3.40 3.72
CA GLN A 6 3.53 -4.83 3.84
C GLN A 6 2.03 -5.10 3.66
N ILE A 7 1.17 -4.20 4.12
CA ILE A 7 -0.27 -4.30 3.93
C ILE A 7 -0.63 -4.19 2.45
N ILE A 8 0.01 -3.27 1.73
CA ILE A 8 -0.16 -3.14 0.28
C ILE A 8 0.28 -4.42 -0.44
N GLU A 9 1.42 -5.00 -0.04
CA GLU A 9 1.90 -6.28 -0.59
C GLU A 9 0.89 -7.40 -0.33
N GLN A 10 0.38 -7.51 0.90
CA GLN A 10 -0.63 -8.50 1.26
C GLN A 10 -1.92 -8.33 0.45
N GLU A 11 -2.44 -7.11 0.32
CA GLU A 11 -3.65 -6.83 -0.47
C GLU A 11 -3.42 -7.18 -1.96
N LEU A 12 -2.25 -6.86 -2.51
CA LEU A 12 -1.92 -7.23 -3.88
C LEU A 12 -1.92 -8.76 -4.07
N HIS A 13 -1.35 -9.51 -3.12
CA HIS A 13 -1.35 -10.97 -3.14
C HIS A 13 -2.75 -11.57 -2.94
N LEU A 14 -3.60 -10.97 -2.10
CA LEU A 14 -4.99 -11.37 -1.90
C LEU A 14 -5.83 -11.22 -3.16
N GLN A 15 -5.54 -10.21 -3.99
CA GLN A 15 -6.18 -10.02 -5.30
C GLN A 15 -5.59 -10.91 -6.40
N GLU A 16 -4.65 -11.80 -6.07
CA GLU A 16 -3.94 -12.67 -7.02
C GLU A 16 -3.22 -11.90 -8.15
N ARG A 17 -2.85 -10.63 -7.87
CA ARG A 17 -2.22 -9.75 -8.84
C ARG A 17 -0.70 -9.84 -8.77
N SER A 18 -0.04 -9.83 -9.92
CA SER A 18 1.42 -9.87 -9.97
C SER A 18 2.05 -8.50 -9.68
N VAL A 19 3.24 -8.50 -9.08
CA VAL A 19 4.07 -7.29 -8.88
C VAL A 19 4.29 -6.53 -10.21
N THR A 20 4.46 -7.24 -11.32
CA THR A 20 4.56 -6.66 -12.67
C THR A 20 3.31 -5.87 -13.08
N TRP A 21 2.12 -6.39 -12.78
CA TRP A 21 0.86 -5.72 -13.08
C TRP A 21 0.76 -4.42 -12.28
N PHE A 22 1.16 -4.46 -11.01
CA PHE A 22 1.14 -3.31 -10.12
C PHE A 22 2.16 -2.24 -10.53
N ALA A 23 3.37 -2.66 -10.90
CA ALA A 23 4.42 -1.79 -11.44
C ALA A 23 3.94 -1.03 -12.70
N ASN A 24 3.30 -1.74 -13.63
CA ASN A 24 2.71 -1.15 -14.83
C ASN A 24 1.61 -0.13 -14.49
N LYS A 25 0.74 -0.42 -13.51
CA LYS A 25 -0.31 0.51 -13.09
C LYS A 25 0.21 1.76 -12.38
N LEU A 26 1.32 1.62 -11.66
CA LEU A 26 2.00 2.73 -10.99
C LEU A 26 2.94 3.52 -11.91
N TYR A 27 3.07 3.12 -13.19
CA TYR A 27 4.05 3.67 -14.13
C TYR A 27 5.48 3.68 -13.54
N CYS A 28 5.82 2.62 -12.81
CA CYS A 28 7.06 2.50 -12.06
C CYS A 28 7.74 1.17 -12.36
N ASP A 29 9.06 1.12 -12.14
CA ASP A 29 9.81 -0.13 -12.30
C ASP A 29 9.52 -1.12 -11.15
N ARG A 30 9.69 -2.43 -11.42
CA ARG A 30 9.44 -3.48 -10.42
C ARG A 30 10.30 -3.29 -9.16
N THR A 31 11.53 -2.80 -9.33
CA THR A 31 12.43 -2.50 -8.20
C THR A 31 11.86 -1.41 -7.30
N ASN A 32 11.15 -0.43 -7.85
CA ASN A 32 10.50 0.62 -7.05
C ASN A 32 9.31 0.07 -6.27
N VAL A 33 8.58 -0.89 -6.84
CA VAL A 33 7.50 -1.58 -6.13
C VAL A 33 8.03 -2.34 -4.91
N TYR A 34 9.11 -3.11 -5.03
CA TYR A 34 9.71 -3.77 -3.86
C TYR A 34 10.24 -2.76 -2.81
N LYS A 35 10.72 -1.59 -3.25
CA LYS A 35 11.09 -0.51 -2.32
C LYS A 35 9.86 0.04 -1.58
N ILE A 36 8.70 0.14 -2.24
CA ILE A 36 7.44 0.55 -1.60
C ILE A 36 7.03 -0.46 -0.53
N PHE A 37 7.11 -1.77 -0.83
CA PHE A 37 6.75 -2.81 0.15
C PHE A 37 7.63 -2.82 1.40
N LYS A 38 8.92 -2.46 1.24
CA LYS A 38 9.87 -2.34 2.36
C LYS A 38 9.74 -1.04 3.16
N ARG A 39 8.93 -0.09 2.72
CA ARG A 39 8.75 1.20 3.43
C ARG A 39 7.64 1.10 4.46
N LYS A 40 7.95 1.47 5.70
CA LYS A 40 6.99 1.51 6.81
C LYS A 40 5.88 2.54 6.59
N SER A 41 6.24 3.68 5.99
CA SER A 41 5.33 4.75 5.57
C SER A 41 5.66 5.18 4.15
N ILE A 42 4.65 5.64 3.43
CA ILE A 42 4.80 6.20 2.09
C ILE A 42 4.09 7.55 2.01
N ASP A 43 4.39 8.29 0.95
CA ASP A 43 3.73 9.55 0.68
C ASP A 43 2.20 9.37 0.50
N THR A 44 1.43 10.37 0.94
CA THR A 44 -0.04 10.30 0.90
C THR A 44 -0.61 10.30 -0.52
N GLU A 45 0.04 10.99 -1.49
CA GLU A 45 -0.35 10.93 -2.89
C GLU A 45 -0.10 9.54 -3.46
N LEU A 46 1.05 8.94 -3.13
CA LEU A 46 1.37 7.58 -3.57
C LEU A 46 0.40 6.57 -2.97
N LEU A 47 0.08 6.70 -1.67
CA LEU A 47 -0.92 5.88 -1.00
C LEU A 47 -2.28 5.98 -1.67
N LEU A 48 -2.72 7.19 -2.03
CA LEU A 48 -3.97 7.43 -2.74
C LEU A 48 -3.98 6.74 -4.11
N ARG A 49 -2.91 6.88 -4.90
CA ARG A 49 -2.81 6.18 -6.20
C ARG A 49 -2.88 4.66 -6.03
N ILE A 50 -2.19 4.11 -5.04
CA ILE A 50 -2.21 2.68 -4.74
C ILE A 50 -3.61 2.24 -4.31
N SER A 51 -4.28 3.03 -3.47
CA SER A 51 -5.67 2.83 -3.08
C SER A 51 -6.61 2.76 -4.26
N LEU A 52 -6.45 3.64 -5.25
CA LEU A 52 -7.27 3.64 -6.46
C LEU A 52 -6.96 2.43 -7.36
N ILE A 53 -5.70 2.04 -7.50
CA ILE A 53 -5.28 0.90 -8.33
C ILE A 53 -5.79 -0.44 -7.76
N LEU A 54 -5.65 -0.62 -6.44
CA LEU A 54 -6.10 -1.81 -5.74
C LEU A 54 -7.57 -1.74 -5.31
N ASN A 55 -8.23 -0.60 -5.55
CA ASN A 55 -9.59 -0.31 -5.12
C ASN A 55 -9.82 -0.63 -3.62
N HIS A 56 -8.82 -0.30 -2.80
CA HIS A 56 -8.81 -0.56 -1.36
C HIS A 56 -8.41 0.69 -0.60
N ASN A 57 -9.15 1.04 0.46
CA ASN A 57 -8.87 2.24 1.23
C ASN A 57 -7.80 1.98 2.29
N PHE A 58 -6.53 2.25 1.95
CA PHE A 58 -5.41 2.05 2.86
C PHE A 58 -5.35 3.10 3.99
N PHE A 59 -6.07 4.22 3.87
CA PHE A 59 -6.13 5.23 4.94
C PHE A 59 -6.87 4.72 6.18
N ASN A 60 -7.78 3.75 6.02
CA ASN A 60 -8.49 3.14 7.14
C ASN A 60 -7.54 2.52 8.17
N TYR A 61 -6.41 1.95 7.73
CA TYR A 61 -5.41 1.39 8.66
C TYR A 61 -4.84 2.47 9.58
N TYR A 62 -4.53 3.65 9.05
CA TYR A 62 -4.07 4.78 9.86
C TYR A 62 -5.17 5.29 10.80
N LEU A 63 -6.43 5.35 10.33
CA LEU A 63 -7.56 5.74 11.16
C LEU A 63 -7.78 4.75 12.33
N GLN A 64 -7.66 3.44 12.09
CA GLN A 64 -7.77 2.42 13.13
C GLN A 64 -6.64 2.52 14.16
N GLU A 65 -5.40 2.79 13.72
CA GLU A 65 -4.28 3.01 14.65
C GLU A 65 -4.51 4.27 15.49
N PHE A 66 -5.01 5.36 14.88
CA PHE A 66 -5.38 6.58 15.59
C PHE A 66 -6.43 6.32 16.67
N GLN A 67 -7.53 5.64 16.33
CA GLN A 67 -8.59 5.28 17.28
C GLN A 67 -8.12 4.33 18.39
N SER A 68 -7.15 3.45 18.11
CA SER A 68 -6.61 2.51 19.09
C SER A 68 -5.69 3.17 20.11
N CYS A 69 -5.13 4.35 19.81
CA CYS A 69 -4.36 5.15 20.75
C CYS A 69 -5.23 6.01 21.69
N GLU A 70 -6.53 6.18 21.39
CA GLU A 70 -7.47 6.93 22.23
C GLU A 70 -8.11 6.07 23.34
N LYS A 71 -7.82 4.76 23.39
CA LYS A 71 -8.28 3.83 24.44
C LYS A 71 -7.16 3.46 25.39
#